data_AF-A0AAN5RH84-F1
#
_entry.id   AF-A0AAN5RH84-F1
#
_cell.length_a   1.000
_cell.length_b   1.000
_cell.length_c   1.000
_cell.angle_alpha   90.00
_cell.angle_beta   90.00
_cell.angle_gamma   90.00
#
_symmetry.space_group_name_H-M   'P 1'
#
loop_
_entity.id
_entity.type
_entity.pdbx_description
1 polymer ?
#
loop_
_entity_poly.entity_id
_entity_poly.type
_entity_poly.pdbx_seq_one_letter_code
_entity_poly.pdbx_strand_id
1 'polypeptide(L)'
;REAIAGVRYSGRGAKMRTAHIVPLSEQAIDILERIKKISGGQELVFPSDHNPYKPMCENTVNKALRLMGYDTKQDICGHGFRAMACSALMESGLWSQDAVERQMSHQERNTVRLAYIHKAEHLEARKAMMQWWSDYLDINCGEYVAPYIYAR
;
A
#
# COMPACT_ATOMS: atom_id res chain seq x y z
N ARG A 1 17.55 -1.11 -3.18
CA ARG A 1 17.33 -1.78 -4.47
C ARG A 1 18.26 -1.18 -5.50
N GLU A 2 18.75 -1.98 -6.43
CA GLU A 2 19.58 -1.49 -7.53
C GLU A 2 18.75 -0.60 -8.46
N ALA A 3 19.38 0.43 -9.02
CA ALA A 3 18.72 1.34 -9.93
C ALA A 3 18.57 0.69 -11.30
N ILE A 4 17.35 0.65 -11.82
CA ILE A 4 17.09 0.20 -13.20
C ILE A 4 17.59 1.28 -14.16
N ALA A 5 18.47 0.90 -15.08
CA ALA A 5 19.08 1.80 -16.05
C ALA A 5 18.02 2.51 -16.91
N GLY A 6 18.16 3.83 -17.08
CA GLY A 6 17.23 4.64 -17.89
C GLY A 6 15.82 4.79 -17.31
N VAL A 7 15.60 4.45 -16.03
CA VAL A 7 14.32 4.65 -15.33
C VAL A 7 14.49 5.71 -14.25
N ARG A 8 13.79 6.85 -14.41
CA ARG A 8 13.82 7.95 -13.43
C ARG A 8 13.30 7.46 -12.08
N TYR A 9 14.00 7.81 -11.00
CA TYR A 9 13.63 7.46 -9.62
C TYR A 9 13.60 5.95 -9.29
N SER A 10 14.16 5.08 -10.15
CA SER A 10 14.31 3.66 -9.84
C SER A 10 15.14 3.41 -8.59
N GLY A 11 16.06 4.32 -8.22
CA GLY A 11 16.80 4.27 -6.95
C GLY A 11 16.04 4.79 -5.71
N ARG A 12 14.88 5.44 -5.85
CA ARG A 12 14.08 5.89 -4.69
C ARG A 12 13.45 4.65 -4.03
N GLY A 13 14.09 4.16 -2.98
CA GLY A 13 13.57 3.11 -2.11
C GLY A 13 12.66 3.66 -1.01
N ALA A 14 12.39 2.84 0.01
CA ALA A 14 11.64 3.26 1.19
C ALA A 14 12.20 4.58 1.76
N LYS A 15 11.30 5.45 2.23
CA LYS A 15 11.65 6.78 2.78
C LYS A 15 12.74 6.72 3.86
N MET A 16 12.81 5.58 4.55
CA MET A 16 13.74 5.30 5.64
C MET A 16 15.11 4.72 5.24
N ARG A 17 15.38 4.46 3.95
CA ARG A 17 16.59 3.72 3.47
C ARG A 17 16.84 2.36 4.15
N THR A 18 15.96 1.93 5.04
CA THR A 18 15.91 0.62 5.67
C THR A 18 14.88 -0.26 4.97
N ALA A 19 15.03 -1.58 5.10
CA ALA A 19 14.03 -2.51 4.62
C ALA A 19 12.69 -2.23 5.32
N HIS A 20 11.64 -1.99 4.54
CA HIS A 20 10.30 -1.80 5.05
C HIS A 20 9.47 -3.04 4.70
N ILE A 21 9.18 -3.84 5.72
CA ILE A 21 8.35 -5.04 5.61
C ILE A 21 6.88 -4.60 5.60
N VAL A 22 6.15 -4.99 4.57
CA VAL A 22 4.71 -4.75 4.39
C VAL A 22 4.02 -6.12 4.42
N PRO A 23 3.26 -6.45 5.48
CA PRO A 23 2.43 -7.65 5.50
C PRO A 23 1.39 -7.59 4.37
N LEU A 24 1.10 -8.74 3.78
CA LEU A 24 0.07 -8.89 2.76
C LEU A 24 -1.12 -9.63 3.36
N SER A 25 -2.32 -9.19 3.03
CA SER A 25 -3.56 -9.91 3.29
C SER A 25 -3.75 -11.06 2.29
N GLU A 26 -4.66 -11.97 2.60
CA GLU A 26 -5.06 -13.05 1.70
C GLU A 26 -5.52 -12.51 0.33
N GLN A 27 -6.36 -11.47 0.33
CA GLN A 27 -6.84 -10.80 -0.90
C GLN A 27 -5.69 -10.21 -1.73
N ALA A 28 -4.69 -9.61 -1.08
CA ALA A 28 -3.52 -9.06 -1.78
C ALA A 28 -2.66 -10.18 -2.38
N ILE A 29 -2.51 -11.30 -1.67
CA ILE A 29 -1.80 -12.49 -2.18
C ILE A 29 -2.53 -13.04 -3.41
N ASP A 30 -3.85 -13.22 -3.35
CA ASP A 30 -4.66 -13.71 -4.47
C ASP A 30 -4.52 -12.83 -5.71
N ILE A 31 -4.53 -11.51 -5.53
CA ILE A 31 -4.29 -10.55 -6.63
C ILE A 31 -2.88 -10.75 -7.22
N LEU A 32 -1.86 -10.90 -6.38
CA LEU A 32 -0.49 -11.13 -6.84
C LEU A 32 -0.32 -12.48 -7.53
N GLU A 33 -1.02 -13.52 -7.10
CA GLU A 33 -1.03 -14.83 -7.78
C GLU A 33 -1.68 -14.74 -9.16
N ARG A 34 -2.75 -13.96 -9.29
CA ARG A 34 -3.36 -13.67 -10.60
C ARG A 34 -2.41 -12.87 -11.49
N ILE A 35 -1.71 -11.88 -10.95
CA ILE A 35 -0.69 -11.12 -11.68
C ILE A 35 0.47 -12.02 -12.11
N LYS A 36 0.91 -12.94 -11.25
CA LYS A 36 1.98 -13.91 -11.56
C LYS A 36 1.65 -14.77 -12.79
N LYS A 37 0.38 -15.09 -13.05
CA LYS A 37 -0.05 -15.80 -14.27
C LYS A 37 0.12 -14.95 -15.54
N ILE A 38 0.18 -13.62 -15.42
CA ILE A 38 0.31 -12.66 -16.53
C ILE A 38 1.78 -12.28 -16.75
N SER A 39 2.49 -11.90 -15.68
CA SER A 39 3.85 -11.34 -15.74
C SER A 39 4.92 -12.16 -15.00
N GLY A 40 4.59 -13.32 -14.43
CA GLY A 40 5.49 -14.06 -13.54
C GLY A 40 6.76 -14.63 -14.19
N GLY A 41 6.85 -14.64 -15.52
CA GLY A 41 8.09 -14.96 -16.25
C GLY A 41 9.06 -13.77 -16.38
N GLN A 42 8.69 -12.60 -15.88
CA GLN A 42 9.48 -11.37 -15.97
C GLN A 42 10.11 -11.03 -14.61
N GLU A 43 11.15 -10.20 -14.64
CA GLU A 43 11.83 -9.76 -13.41
C GLU A 43 10.95 -8.84 -12.55
N LEU A 44 10.08 -8.05 -13.19
CA LEU A 44 9.22 -7.09 -12.51
C LEU A 44 7.78 -7.62 -12.40
N VAL A 45 7.17 -7.43 -11.22
CA VAL A 45 5.75 -7.78 -10.99
C VAL A 45 4.83 -6.96 -11.91
N PHE A 46 5.14 -5.66 -12.07
CA PHE A 46 4.38 -4.72 -12.90
C PHE A 46 5.28 -4.16 -14.02
N PRO A 47 5.49 -4.92 -15.10
CA PRO A 47 6.28 -4.49 -16.24
C PRO A 47 5.53 -3.44 -17.09
N SER A 48 6.29 -2.66 -17.87
CA SER A 48 5.73 -1.78 -18.88
C SER A 48 5.33 -2.56 -20.12
N ASP A 49 4.20 -2.18 -20.72
CA ASP A 49 3.66 -2.78 -21.95
C ASP A 49 4.62 -2.68 -23.15
N HIS A 50 5.42 -1.61 -23.21
CA HIS A 50 6.34 -1.36 -24.33
C HIS A 50 7.74 -1.96 -24.13
N ASN A 51 8.16 -2.15 -22.87
CA ASN A 51 9.48 -2.69 -22.55
C ASN A 51 9.40 -3.46 -21.22
N PRO A 52 9.44 -4.80 -21.24
CA PRO A 52 9.24 -5.63 -20.04
C PRO A 52 10.35 -5.47 -18.99
N TYR A 53 11.51 -4.95 -19.37
CA TYR A 53 12.63 -4.66 -18.46
C TYR A 53 12.49 -3.31 -17.72
N LYS A 54 11.42 -2.55 -18.01
CA LYS A 54 11.11 -1.29 -17.33
C LYS A 54 9.80 -1.44 -16.55
N PRO A 55 9.68 -0.79 -15.38
CA PRO A 55 8.43 -0.82 -14.62
C PRO A 55 7.35 -0.03 -15.34
N MET A 56 6.10 -0.39 -15.05
CA MET A 56 4.91 0.36 -15.47
C MET A 56 5.05 1.85 -15.12
N CYS A 57 4.63 2.73 -16.03
CA CYS A 57 4.65 4.16 -15.79
C CYS A 57 3.70 4.53 -14.63
N GLU A 58 4.11 5.42 -13.73
CA GLU A 58 3.30 5.91 -12.60
C GLU A 58 1.93 6.42 -13.03
N ASN A 59 1.86 7.08 -14.20
CA ASN A 59 0.61 7.63 -14.73
C ASN A 59 -0.38 6.57 -15.22
N THR A 60 0.06 5.31 -15.40
CA THR A 60 -0.78 4.22 -15.93
C THR A 60 -1.97 3.95 -15.00
N VAL A 61 -1.75 3.96 -13.68
CA VAL A 61 -2.81 3.77 -12.68
C VAL A 61 -3.87 4.88 -12.79
N ASN A 62 -3.43 6.15 -12.86
CA ASN A 62 -4.36 7.28 -13.00
C ASN A 62 -5.10 7.24 -14.35
N LYS A 63 -4.45 6.80 -15.44
CA LYS A 63 -5.12 6.60 -16.73
C LYS A 63 -6.19 5.51 -16.63
N ALA A 64 -5.89 4.38 -15.98
CA ALA A 64 -6.87 3.31 -15.78
C ALA A 64 -8.09 3.79 -14.97
N LEU A 65 -7.88 4.58 -13.91
CA LEU A 65 -8.97 5.19 -13.13
C LEU A 65 -9.88 6.08 -13.99
N ARG A 66 -9.29 6.93 -14.83
CA ARG A 66 -10.06 7.79 -15.75
C ARG A 66 -10.87 6.99 -16.77
N LEU A 67 -10.32 5.87 -17.26
CA LEU A 67 -11.05 4.97 -18.17
C LEU A 67 -12.23 4.28 -17.47
N MET A 68 -12.13 4.04 -16.17
CA MET A 68 -13.24 3.54 -15.34
C MET A 68 -14.26 4.62 -14.95
N GLY A 69 -14.06 5.88 -15.37
CA GLY A 69 -14.99 6.99 -15.14
C GLY A 69 -14.66 7.90 -13.95
N TYR A 70 -13.54 7.68 -13.24
CA TYR A 70 -13.14 8.50 -12.10
C TYR A 70 -12.37 9.77 -12.52
N ASP A 71 -12.68 10.92 -11.92
CA ASP A 71 -11.84 12.11 -11.99
C ASP A 71 -10.69 12.00 -10.98
N THR A 72 -9.47 11.79 -11.49
CA THR A 72 -8.27 11.71 -10.64
C THR A 72 -7.85 13.00 -9.93
N LYS A 73 -8.57 14.11 -10.12
CA LYS A 73 -8.37 15.36 -9.38
C LYS A 73 -9.41 15.57 -8.29
N GLN A 74 -10.62 15.02 -8.47
CA GLN A 74 -11.75 15.25 -7.57
C GLN A 74 -12.15 13.99 -6.79
N ASP A 75 -12.15 12.82 -7.43
CA ASP A 75 -12.62 11.57 -6.85
C ASP A 75 -11.47 10.80 -6.18
N ILE A 76 -10.63 10.14 -6.97
CA ILE A 76 -9.55 9.28 -6.48
C ILE A 76 -8.40 9.19 -7.47
N CYS A 77 -7.18 9.18 -6.95
CA CYS A 77 -5.97 8.94 -7.72
C CYS A 77 -5.07 7.94 -6.98
N GLY A 78 -3.97 7.52 -7.62
CA GLY A 78 -3.05 6.52 -7.06
C GLY A 78 -2.59 6.83 -5.63
N HIS A 79 -2.28 8.09 -5.31
CA HIS A 79 -1.88 8.47 -3.94
C HIS A 79 -3.07 8.56 -2.97
N GLY A 80 -4.28 8.82 -3.48
CA GLY A 80 -5.50 8.92 -2.68
C GLY A 80 -5.87 7.61 -2.00
N PHE A 81 -5.61 6.46 -2.63
CA PHE A 81 -5.84 5.14 -2.02
C PHE A 81 -5.10 4.95 -0.71
N ARG A 82 -3.88 5.49 -0.63
CA ARG A 82 -3.08 5.41 0.59
C ARG A 82 -3.61 6.30 1.70
N ALA A 83 -4.08 7.50 1.36
CA ALA A 83 -4.74 8.38 2.30
C ALA A 83 -6.03 7.75 2.83
N MET A 84 -6.82 7.14 1.94
CA MET A 84 -8.04 6.41 2.30
C MET A 84 -7.78 5.27 3.28
N ALA A 85 -6.79 4.41 2.99
CA ALA A 85 -6.40 3.34 3.92
C ALA A 85 -5.94 3.90 5.28
N CYS A 86 -5.11 4.95 5.28
CA CYS A 86 -4.66 5.59 6.52
C CYS A 86 -5.83 6.14 7.35
N SER A 87 -6.76 6.87 6.73
CA SER A 87 -7.92 7.42 7.42
C SER A 87 -8.81 6.31 7.99
N ALA A 88 -9.14 5.29 7.20
CA ALA A 88 -10.00 4.19 7.66
C ALA A 88 -9.38 3.41 8.83
N LEU A 89 -8.07 3.14 8.76
CA LEU A 89 -7.34 2.46 9.83
C LEU A 89 -7.32 3.30 11.12
N MET A 90 -7.12 4.61 11.01
CA MET A 90 -7.17 5.52 12.17
C MET A 90 -8.59 5.62 12.76
N GLU A 91 -9.61 5.76 11.92
CA GLU A 91 -11.01 5.87 12.33
C GLU A 91 -11.56 4.58 12.96
N SER A 92 -11.02 3.42 12.60
CA SER A 92 -11.40 2.14 13.24
C SER A 92 -11.15 2.14 14.75
N GLY A 93 -10.15 2.89 15.23
CA GLY A 93 -9.74 2.90 16.63
C GLY A 93 -9.10 1.59 17.13
N LEU A 94 -8.89 0.59 16.25
CA LEU A 94 -8.37 -0.73 16.62
C LEU A 94 -6.85 -0.77 16.79
N TRP A 95 -6.14 0.19 16.19
CA TRP A 95 -4.69 0.17 16.05
C TRP A 95 -4.05 1.36 16.73
N SER A 96 -2.83 1.18 17.27
CA SER A 96 -2.05 2.31 17.73
C SER A 96 -1.65 3.19 16.54
N GLN A 97 -1.64 4.51 16.75
CA GLN A 97 -1.17 5.46 15.75
C GLN A 97 0.24 5.11 15.26
N ASP A 98 1.13 4.68 16.15
CA ASP A 98 2.49 4.26 15.82
C ASP A 98 2.50 3.07 14.83
N ALA A 99 1.59 2.10 14.99
CA ALA A 99 1.49 0.96 14.08
C ALA A 99 1.02 1.39 12.69
N VAL A 100 0.03 2.29 12.61
CA VAL A 100 -0.49 2.82 11.34
C VAL A 100 0.58 3.65 10.62
N GLU A 101 1.23 4.58 11.32
CA GLU A 101 2.31 5.40 10.77
C GLU A 101 3.49 4.55 10.28
N ARG A 102 3.85 3.51 11.05
CA ARG A 102 4.90 2.56 10.68
C ARG A 102 4.52 1.79 9.42
N GLN A 103 3.27 1.33 9.29
CA GLN A 103 2.77 0.65 8.09
C GLN A 103 2.76 1.57 6.88
N MET A 104 2.56 2.86 7.10
CA MET A 104 2.69 3.88 6.08
C MET A 104 4.17 4.15 5.73
N SER A 105 5.18 3.53 6.35
CA SER A 105 6.59 3.93 6.13
C SER A 105 6.82 5.43 6.39
N HIS A 106 6.01 6.03 7.25
CA HIS A 106 6.29 7.37 7.75
C HIS A 106 7.42 7.28 8.79
N GLN A 107 8.31 8.27 8.77
CA GLN A 107 9.40 8.36 9.73
C GLN A 107 8.82 8.87 11.04
N GLU A 108 9.05 8.13 12.12
CA GLU A 108 8.82 8.63 13.47
C GLU A 108 9.67 9.90 13.65
N ARG A 109 9.00 11.03 13.88
CA ARG A 109 9.66 12.34 13.97
C ARG A 109 10.26 12.55 15.36
N ASN A 110 9.84 11.76 16.36
CA ASN A 110 10.35 11.87 17.72
C ASN A 110 11.57 10.96 17.95
N THR A 111 12.75 11.56 17.98
CA THR A 111 14.04 10.89 18.19
C THR A 111 14.17 10.19 19.54
N VAL A 112 13.45 10.66 20.57
CA VAL A 112 13.44 10.03 21.90
C VAL A 112 12.61 8.74 21.89
N ARG A 113 11.49 8.73 21.15
CA ARG A 113 10.59 7.58 21.03
C ARG A 113 11.16 6.46 20.16
N LEU A 114 11.95 6.83 19.15
CA LEU A 114 12.69 5.90 18.28
C LEU A 114 13.60 4.93 19.07
N ALA A 115 14.19 5.37 20.19
CA ALA A 115 15.04 4.53 21.03
C ALA A 115 14.28 3.38 21.72
N TYR A 116 12.98 3.57 22.00
CA TYR A 116 12.14 2.58 22.67
C TYR A 116 11.37 1.68 21.69
N ILE A 117 10.99 2.20 20.51
CA ILE A 117 10.22 1.46 19.48
C ILE A 117 11.08 0.43 18.73
N HIS A 118 12.42 0.55 18.77
CA HIS A 118 13.35 -0.21 17.94
C HIS A 118 13.30 -1.75 18.09
N LYS A 119 12.56 -2.28 19.09
CA LYS A 119 12.38 -3.72 19.33
C LYS A 119 10.99 -4.27 19.00
N ALA A 120 9.97 -3.43 18.83
CA ALA A 120 8.60 -3.88 18.55
C ALA A 120 8.16 -3.36 17.18
N GLU A 121 8.42 -4.13 16.11
CA GLU A 121 8.00 -3.78 14.74
C GLU A 121 6.47 -3.81 14.53
N HIS A 122 5.70 -4.00 15.62
CA HIS A 122 4.26 -4.22 15.64
C HIS A 122 3.81 -5.23 14.57
N LEU A 123 4.67 -6.19 14.21
CA LEU A 123 4.49 -6.95 12.96
C LEU A 123 3.20 -7.75 12.98
N GLU A 124 2.86 -8.39 14.10
CA GLU A 124 1.60 -9.11 14.25
C GLU A 124 0.39 -8.17 14.19
N ALA A 125 0.47 -7.00 14.82
CA ALA A 125 -0.59 -5.99 14.69
C ALA A 125 -0.73 -5.48 13.25
N ARG A 126 0.39 -5.29 12.53
CA ARG A 126 0.38 -4.86 11.13
C ARG A 126 -0.12 -5.95 10.18
N LYS A 127 0.09 -7.23 10.48
CA LYS A 127 -0.53 -8.36 9.76
C LYS A 127 -2.05 -8.31 9.92
N ALA A 128 -2.53 -8.25 11.16
CA ALA A 128 -3.96 -8.16 11.45
C ALA A 128 -4.60 -6.90 10.83
N MET A 129 -3.88 -5.76 10.85
CA MET A 129 -4.29 -4.51 10.23
C MET A 129 -4.48 -4.62 8.72
N MET A 130 -3.55 -5.26 8.01
CA MET A 130 -3.64 -5.42 6.56
C MET A 130 -4.74 -6.38 6.15
N GLN A 131 -4.97 -7.43 6.95
CA GLN A 131 -6.10 -8.34 6.77
C GLN A 131 -7.43 -7.59 6.98
N TRP A 132 -7.59 -6.93 8.13
CA TRP A 132 -8.79 -6.15 8.45
C TRP A 132 -9.12 -5.11 7.38
N TRP A 133 -8.11 -4.42 6.84
CA TRP A 133 -8.30 -3.45 5.75
C TRP A 133 -8.91 -4.09 4.50
N SER A 134 -8.47 -5.31 4.16
CA SER A 134 -8.97 -6.01 2.97
C SER A 134 -10.39 -6.51 3.20
N ASP A 135 -10.66 -7.07 4.39
CA ASP A 135 -12.01 -7.51 4.77
C ASP A 135 -13.00 -6.34 4.80
N TYR A 136 -12.56 -5.17 5.30
CA TYR A 136 -13.34 -3.94 5.29
C TYR A 136 -13.71 -3.49 3.87
N LEU A 137 -12.78 -3.60 2.91
CA LEU A 137 -13.04 -3.28 1.51
C LEU A 137 -14.06 -4.25 0.89
N ASP A 138 -13.94 -5.55 1.17
CA ASP A 138 -14.86 -6.57 0.65
C ASP A 138 -16.31 -6.33 1.12
N ILE A 139 -16.49 -5.96 2.40
CA ILE A 139 -17.80 -5.56 2.93
C ILE A 139 -18.34 -4.32 2.20
N ASN A 140 -17.49 -3.32 1.97
CA ASN A 140 -17.87 -2.08 1.29
C ASN A 140 -18.15 -2.25 -0.21
N CYS A 141 -17.85 -3.42 -0.81
CA CYS A 141 -18.32 -3.74 -2.16
C CYS A 141 -19.83 -4.00 -2.21
N GLY A 142 -20.46 -4.42 -1.11
CA GLY A 142 -21.90 -4.66 -1.02
C GLY A 142 -22.68 -3.44 -0.56
N GLU A 143 -22.34 -2.93 0.63
CA GLU A 143 -22.98 -1.77 1.24
C GLU A 143 -21.92 -0.92 1.95
N TYR A 144 -22.08 0.40 1.88
CA TYR A 144 -21.17 1.30 2.59
C TYR A 144 -21.27 1.11 4.11
N VAL A 145 -20.14 0.85 4.75
CA VAL A 145 -20.00 0.78 6.20
C VAL A 145 -18.86 1.68 6.64
N ALA A 146 -19.11 2.56 7.60
CA ALA A 146 -18.07 3.44 8.13
C ALA A 146 -17.03 2.63 8.93
N PRO A 147 -15.73 3.02 8.92
CA PRO A 147 -14.66 2.24 9.57
C PRO A 147 -14.90 1.97 11.07
N TYR A 148 -15.39 2.98 11.80
CA TYR A 148 -15.70 2.87 13.24
C TYR A 148 -16.95 2.03 13.55
N ILE A 149 -17.79 1.75 12.54
CA ILE A 149 -18.94 0.85 12.68
C ILE A 149 -18.45 -0.59 12.45
N TYR A 150 -17.69 -0.83 11.38
CA TYR A 150 -17.13 -2.14 11.08
C TYR A 150 -16.17 -2.66 12.17
N ALA A 151 -15.53 -1.75 12.90
CA ALA A 151 -14.64 -2.09 14.00
C ALA A 151 -15.33 -2.55 15.30
N ARG A 152 -16.66 -2.47 15.39
CA ARG A 152 -17.45 -2.85 16.58
C ARG A 152 -18.07 -4.23 16.41
#